data_AF-A0A443RIU0-F1
#
_entry.id   AF-A0A443RIU0-F1
#
_cell.length_a   1.000
_cell.length_b   1.000
_cell.length_c   1.000
_cell.angle_alpha   90.00
_cell.angle_beta   90.00
_cell.angle_gamma   90.00
#
_symmetry.space_group_name_H-M   'P 1'
#
loop_
_entity.id
_entity.type
_entity.pdbx_description
1 polymer ?
#
loop_
_entity_poly.entity_id
_entity_poly.type
_entity_poly.pdbx_seq_one_letter_code
_entity_poly.pdbx_strand_id
1 'polypeptide(L)'
;LLFLNKLDLFREKILYSGRHLRHYLPDYSSSDYDVDNGALFIQRKFEQANENPNKVIYTHFTTATDTSNVRVVFQSVMDIIVRENLKRATFL
;
A
#
# COMPACT_ATOMS: atom_id res chain seq x y z
N LEU A 1 -7.73 6.15 -0.36
CA LEU A 1 -7.50 4.70 -0.51
C LEU A 1 -6.47 4.51 -1.62
N LEU A 2 -5.49 3.64 -1.40
CA LEU A 2 -4.50 3.20 -2.37
C LEU A 2 -4.56 1.67 -2.44
N PHE A 3 -4.78 1.13 -3.63
CA PHE A 3 -4.79 -0.32 -3.85
C PHE A 3 -3.54 -0.72 -4.62
N LEU A 4 -2.65 -1.45 -3.95
CA LEU A 4 -1.50 -2.09 -4.55
C LEU A 4 -1.92 -3.51 -4.96
N ASN A 5 -2.57 -3.59 -6.13
CA ASN A 5 -3.12 -4.83 -6.66
C ASN A 5 -2.04 -5.71 -7.30
N LYS A 6 -2.39 -6.99 -7.51
CA LYS A 6 -1.54 -8.03 -8.10
C LYS A 6 -0.35 -8.41 -7.21
N LEU A 7 -0.56 -8.46 -5.89
CA LEU A 7 0.48 -8.86 -4.93
C LEU A 7 1.00 -10.27 -5.22
N ASP A 8 0.14 -11.17 -5.70
CA ASP A 8 0.48 -12.50 -6.18
C ASP A 8 1.53 -12.48 -7.31
N LEU A 9 1.28 -11.72 -8.38
CA LEU A 9 2.20 -11.59 -9.51
C LEU A 9 3.46 -10.83 -9.14
N PHE A 10 3.35 -9.86 -8.22
CA PHE A 10 4.50 -9.17 -7.67
C PHE A 10 5.41 -10.15 -6.94
N ARG A 11 4.85 -10.97 -6.04
CA ARG A 11 5.58 -12.03 -5.32
C ARG A 11 6.29 -12.98 -6.27
N GLU A 12 5.59 -13.47 -7.28
CA GLU A 12 6.15 -14.39 -8.28
C GLU A 12 7.35 -13.76 -9.00
N LYS A 13 7.23 -12.49 -9.41
CA LYS A 13 8.29 -11.80 -10.13
C LYS A 13 9.52 -11.55 -9.27
N ILE A 14 9.34 -11.10 -8.02
CA ILE A 14 10.44 -10.83 -7.09
C ILE A 14 11.21 -12.11 -6.77
N LEU A 15 10.51 -13.24 -6.58
CA LEU A 15 11.15 -14.49 -6.18
C LEU A 15 11.79 -15.24 -7.35
N TYR A 16 11.17 -15.22 -8.54
CA TYR A 16 11.51 -16.20 -9.59
C TYR A 16 11.93 -15.59 -10.93
N SER A 17 11.62 -14.33 -11.22
CA SER A 17 11.82 -13.80 -12.57
C SER A 17 13.20 -13.20 -12.85
N GLY A 18 14.02 -13.02 -11.80
CA GLY A 18 15.30 -12.29 -11.88
C GLY A 18 15.15 -10.78 -12.18
N ARG A 19 13.91 -10.26 -12.33
CA ARG A 19 13.62 -8.85 -12.60
C ARG A 19 13.45 -8.07 -11.30
N HIS A 20 14.56 -7.90 -10.58
CA HIS A 20 14.57 -7.22 -9.29
C HIS A 20 14.36 -5.71 -9.39
N LEU A 21 13.78 -5.12 -8.33
CA LEU A 21 13.40 -3.71 -8.30
C LEU A 21 14.58 -2.76 -8.54
N ARG A 22 15.79 -3.11 -8.06
CA ARG A 22 17.01 -2.29 -8.24
C ARG A 22 17.31 -1.95 -9.70
N HIS A 23 16.88 -2.79 -10.65
CA HIS A 23 17.12 -2.57 -12.07
C HIS A 23 16.20 -1.49 -12.67
N TYR A 24 15.11 -1.16 -11.99
CA TYR A 24 14.09 -0.22 -12.46
C TYR A 24 13.90 0.99 -11.54
N LEU A 25 14.28 0.85 -10.26
CA LEU A 25 14.10 1.83 -9.20
C LEU A 25 15.46 2.03 -8.52
N PRO A 26 16.27 3.01 -8.96
CA PRO A 26 17.66 3.18 -8.54
C PRO A 26 17.86 3.44 -7.05
N ASP A 27 16.84 3.96 -6.37
CA ASP A 27 16.83 4.23 -4.93
C ASP A 27 16.33 3.04 -4.08
N TYR A 28 16.04 1.89 -4.71
CA TYR A 28 15.75 0.65 -3.99
C TYR A 28 17.05 0.04 -3.45
N SER A 29 17.20 0.05 -2.12
CA SER A 29 18.40 -0.42 -1.42
C SER A 29 18.20 -1.73 -0.63
N SER A 30 16.98 -2.25 -0.59
CA SER A 30 16.68 -3.50 0.12
C SER A 30 17.15 -4.74 -0.67
N SER A 31 17.17 -5.89 0.01
CA SER A 31 17.59 -7.15 -0.60
C SER A 31 16.73 -7.52 -1.80
N ASP A 32 17.36 -8.12 -2.81
CA ASP A 32 16.60 -8.86 -3.83
C ASP A 32 15.89 -10.05 -3.17
N TYR A 33 14.87 -10.56 -3.87
CA TYR A 33 14.04 -11.69 -3.40
C TYR A 33 13.22 -11.40 -2.13
N ASP A 34 13.17 -10.15 -1.67
CA ASP A 34 12.38 -9.73 -0.51
C ASP A 34 11.07 -9.07 -0.95
N VAL A 35 10.01 -9.86 -0.90
CA VAL A 35 8.67 -9.46 -1.34
C VAL A 35 8.09 -8.38 -0.43
N ASP A 36 8.30 -8.49 0.88
CA ASP A 36 7.69 -7.58 1.86
C ASP A 36 8.36 -6.20 1.80
N ASN A 37 9.69 -6.16 1.80
CA ASN A 37 10.41 -4.90 1.63
C ASN A 37 10.21 -4.30 0.24
N GLY A 38 10.12 -5.13 -0.81
CA GLY A 38 9.75 -4.67 -2.14
C GLY A 38 8.37 -4.00 -2.17
N ALA A 39 7.36 -4.64 -1.58
CA ALA A 39 6.00 -4.12 -1.52
C ALA A 39 5.90 -2.83 -0.69
N LEU A 40 6.56 -2.79 0.47
CA LEU A 40 6.63 -1.59 1.33
C LEU A 40 7.36 -0.43 0.65
N PHE A 41 8.40 -0.71 -0.13
CA PHE A 41 9.08 0.32 -0.90
C PHE A 41 8.16 0.96 -1.94
N ILE A 42 7.41 0.14 -2.69
CA ILE A 42 6.43 0.65 -3.65
C ILE A 42 5.34 1.46 -2.94
N GLN A 43 4.83 0.99 -1.80
CA GLN A 43 3.90 1.77 -0.98
C GLN A 43 4.48 3.15 -0.62
N ARG A 44 5.70 3.21 -0.09
CA ARG A 44 6.35 4.47 0.28
C ARG A 44 6.53 5.41 -0.91
N LYS A 45 6.87 4.90 -2.09
CA LYS A 45 6.94 5.70 -3.33
C LYS A 45 5.61 6.41 -3.63
N PHE A 46 4.48 5.71 -3.51
CA PHE A 46 3.17 6.31 -3.69
C PHE A 46 2.80 7.29 -2.57
N GLU A 47 3.13 6.96 -1.32
CA GLU A 47 2.87 7.84 -0.17
C GLU A 47 3.69 9.13 -0.22
N GLN A 48 4.93 9.08 -0.72
CA GLN A 48 5.78 10.25 -0.93
C GLN A 48 5.26 11.20 -2.02
N ALA A 49 4.45 10.70 -2.96
CA ALA A 49 3.78 11.54 -3.95
C ALA A 49 2.57 12.30 -3.38
N ASN A 50 2.23 12.10 -2.10
CA ASN A 50 1.16 12.84 -1.44
C ASN A 50 1.64 14.21 -0.99
N GLU A 51 1.26 15.25 -1.72
CA GLU A 51 1.60 16.64 -1.39
C GLU A 51 0.78 17.22 -0.22
N ASN A 52 -0.30 16.54 0.20
CA ASN A 52 -1.16 17.01 1.28
C ASN A 52 -0.89 16.25 2.59
N PRO A 53 -0.21 16.87 3.58
CA PRO A 53 0.13 16.21 4.85
C PRO A 53 -1.11 15.88 5.71
N ASN A 54 -2.24 16.54 5.47
CA ASN A 54 -3.49 16.27 6.17
C ASN A 54 -4.28 15.11 5.56
N LYS A 55 -3.94 14.70 4.34
CA LYS A 55 -4.58 13.59 3.64
C LYS A 55 -3.91 12.28 4.06
N VAL A 56 -4.66 11.46 4.79
CA VAL A 56 -4.21 10.11 5.15
C VAL A 56 -4.44 9.17 3.97
N ILE A 57 -3.38 8.48 3.53
CA ILE A 57 -3.48 7.41 2.53
C ILE A 57 -3.63 6.08 3.25
N TYR A 58 -4.76 5.43 3.00
CA TYR A 58 -5.04 4.06 3.46
C TYR A 58 -4.65 3.10 2.35
N THR A 59 -3.53 2.41 2.54
CA THR A 59 -2.95 1.49 1.57
C THR A 59 -3.41 0.06 1.84
N HIS A 60 -3.79 -0.65 0.77
CA HIS A 60 -4.16 -2.06 0.80
C HIS A 60 -3.41 -2.81 -0.27
N PHE A 61 -2.75 -3.91 0.12
CA PHE A 61 -2.24 -4.87 -0.83
C PHE A 61 -3.34 -5.86 -1.18
N THR A 62 -3.60 -6.04 -2.48
CA THR A 62 -4.72 -6.86 -2.94
C THR A 62 -4.29 -7.78 -4.07
N THR A 63 -5.07 -8.83 -4.26
CA THR A 63 -5.03 -9.70 -5.44
C THR A 63 -6.43 -9.73 -6.05
N ALA A 64 -6.56 -9.71 -7.37
CA ALA A 64 -7.87 -9.63 -8.03
C ALA A 64 -8.81 -10.80 -7.70
N THR A 65 -8.25 -11.97 -7.36
CA THR A 65 -9.00 -13.16 -6.92
C THR A 65 -9.35 -13.13 -5.43
N ASP A 66 -8.75 -12.21 -4.66
CA ASP A 66 -9.13 -11.97 -3.29
C ASP A 66 -10.41 -11.12 -3.27
N THR A 67 -11.55 -11.81 -3.20
CA THR A 67 -12.89 -11.22 -3.17
C THR A 67 -13.21 -10.50 -1.87
N SER A 68 -12.26 -10.44 -0.91
CA SER A 68 -12.39 -9.64 0.31
C SER A 68 -12.30 -8.12 0.10
N ASN A 69 -12.08 -7.65 -1.15
CA ASN A 69 -12.04 -6.23 -1.51
C ASN A 69 -13.17 -5.37 -0.92
N VAL A 70 -14.41 -5.87 -0.91
CA VAL A 70 -15.55 -5.11 -0.32
C VAL A 70 -15.38 -4.93 1.19
N ARG A 71 -14.96 -5.98 1.91
CA ARG A 71 -14.71 -5.91 3.37
C ARG A 71 -13.57 -4.95 3.68
N VAL A 72 -12.51 -4.96 2.88
CA VAL A 72 -11.36 -4.07 3.04
C VAL A 72 -11.75 -2.62 2.78
N VAL A 73 -12.46 -2.34 1.69
CA VAL A 73 -13.00 -1.00 1.39
C VAL A 73 -13.90 -0.52 2.54
N PHE A 74 -14.81 -1.39 3.00
CA PHE A 74 -15.76 -1.04 4.05
C PHE A 74 -15.05 -0.73 5.38
N GLN A 75 -14.06 -1.53 5.78
CA GLN A 75 -13.26 -1.27 6.98
C GLN A 75 -12.55 0.08 6.90
N SER A 76 -11.94 0.39 5.76
CA SER A 76 -11.24 1.67 5.60
C SER A 76 -12.17 2.86 5.59
N VAL A 77 -13.38 2.72 5.03
CA VAL A 77 -14.43 3.74 5.12
C VAL A 77 -14.88 3.93 6.58
N MET A 78 -15.09 2.85 7.34
CA MET A 78 -15.41 2.94 8.77
C MET A 78 -14.32 3.66 9.56
N ASP A 79 -13.05 3.32 9.33
CA ASP A 79 -11.92 3.97 10.01
C ASP A 79 -11.81 5.47 9.69
N ILE A 80 -12.13 5.87 8.45
CA ILE A 80 -12.20 7.28 8.05
C ILE A 80 -13.29 8.00 8.86
N ILE A 81 -14.51 7.46 8.88
CA ILE A 81 -15.66 8.05 9.59
C ILE A 81 -15.36 8.16 11.09
N VAL A 82 -14.83 7.10 11.71
CA VAL A 82 -14.49 7.10 13.14
C VAL A 82 -13.41 8.14 13.44
N ARG A 83 -12.36 8.25 12.62
CA ARG A 83 -11.32 9.29 12.79
C ARG A 83 -11.86 10.70 12.65
N GLU A 84 -12.72 10.96 11.65
CA GLU A 84 -13.32 12.28 11.50
C GLU A 84 -14.19 12.66 12.70
N ASN A 85 -15.00 11.72 13.21
CA ASN A 85 -15.82 11.94 14.39
C ASN A 85 -14.98 12.17 15.65
N LEU A 86 -13.92 11.39 15.87
CA LEU A 86 -13.01 11.56 17.01
C LEU A 86 -12.25 12.89 16.96
N LYS A 87 -11.78 13.30 15.77
CA LYS A 87 -11.17 14.63 15.57
C LYS A 87 -12.16 15.71 16.01
N ARG A 88 -13.41 15.68 15.51
CA ARG A 88 -14.44 16.65 15.89
C ARG A 88 -14.72 16.68 17.40
N ALA A 89 -14.77 15.52 18.04
CA ALA A 89 -15.02 15.41 19.48
C ALA A 89 -13.86 15.90 20.37
N THR A 90 -12.62 15.83 19.87
CA THR A 90 -11.42 16.27 20.60
C THR A 90 -11.15 17.77 20.44
N PHE A 91 -11.81 18.43 19.49
CA PHE A 91 -11.78 19.90 19.30
C PHE A 91 -12.93 20.64 20.03
N LEU A 92 -13.64 19.95 20.94
CA LEU A 92 -14.45 20.53 22.02
C LEU A 92 -13.71 20.35 23.35
#